data_AF-A0A527G5U2-F1
#
_entry.id   AF-A0A527G5U2-F1
#
_cell.length_a   1.000
_cell.length_b   1.000
_cell.length_c   1.000
_cell.angle_alpha   90.00
_cell.angle_beta   90.00
_cell.angle_gamma   90.00
#
_symmetry.space_group_name_H-M   'P 1'
#
loop_
_entity.id
_entity.type
_entity.pdbx_description
1 polymer ?
#
loop_
_entity_poly.entity_id
_entity_poly.type
_entity_poly.pdbx_seq_one_letter_code
_entity_poly.pdbx_strand_id
1 'polypeptide(L)'
;IEVDADDTSPVKPVERMIANAYAVGGSLPGDRWLMEVAGWTWRIKLSLHLTLDLMRDLRERAEEEAIHVFARNLKDLLLAAPAGSRATMGLDPGIRTGVKVAVVDGTGKVLTTTTVYPFPPRNDVRGTQAELAKLIRLHKVEL
;
A
#
# COMPACT_ATOMS: atom_id res chain seq x y z
N ILE A 1 6.61 -9.57 -19.50
CA ILE A 1 7.46 -10.73 -19.17
C ILE A 1 7.85 -11.35 -20.49
N GLU A 2 9.12 -11.24 -20.87
CA GLU A 2 9.62 -11.88 -22.09
C GLU A 2 10.07 -13.29 -21.70
N VAL A 3 9.32 -14.29 -22.15
CA VAL A 3 9.57 -15.70 -21.78
C VAL A 3 10.61 -16.27 -22.73
N ASP A 4 11.54 -17.07 -22.20
CA ASP A 4 12.64 -17.71 -22.94
C ASP A 4 13.53 -16.72 -23.72
N ALA A 5 13.74 -15.52 -23.15
CA ALA A 5 14.53 -14.46 -23.77
C ALA A 5 15.97 -14.91 -24.09
N ASP A 6 16.58 -15.68 -23.18
CA ASP A 6 17.96 -16.18 -23.31
C ASP A 6 18.07 -17.48 -24.13
N ASP A 7 16.96 -18.08 -24.57
CA ASP A 7 16.96 -19.33 -25.32
C ASP A 7 17.25 -19.09 -26.81
N THR A 8 18.35 -19.63 -27.33
CA THR A 8 18.76 -19.46 -28.73
C THR A 8 18.13 -20.48 -29.68
N SER A 9 17.26 -21.37 -29.20
CA SER A 9 16.64 -22.41 -30.00
C SER A 9 15.76 -21.83 -31.11
N PRO A 10 15.75 -22.45 -32.31
CA PRO A 10 14.93 -21.99 -33.43
C PRO A 10 13.42 -22.11 -33.17
N VAL A 11 13.03 -23.01 -32.25
CA VAL A 11 11.67 -23.13 -31.72
C VAL A 11 11.76 -22.94 -30.21
N LYS A 12 11.08 -21.90 -29.71
CA LYS A 12 11.10 -21.55 -28.29
C LYS A 12 10.44 -22.66 -27.45
N PRO A 13 10.89 -22.90 -26.20
CA PRO A 13 10.30 -23.91 -25.31
C PRO A 13 8.78 -23.82 -25.21
N VAL A 14 8.22 -22.63 -25.03
CA VAL A 14 6.76 -22.41 -24.99
C VAL A 14 6.03 -22.86 -26.26
N GLU A 15 6.59 -22.60 -27.44
CA GLU A 15 6.00 -23.03 -28.72
C GLU A 15 6.06 -24.55 -28.87
N ARG A 16 7.16 -25.17 -28.40
CA ARG A 16 7.31 -26.63 -28.37
C ARG A 16 6.34 -27.29 -27.40
N MET A 17 6.10 -26.69 -26.23
CA MET A 17 5.10 -27.19 -25.27
C MET A 17 3.70 -27.20 -25.89
N ILE A 18 3.34 -26.13 -26.60
CA ILE A 18 2.05 -26.04 -27.31
C ILE A 18 1.99 -27.08 -28.43
N ALA A 19 3.02 -27.19 -29.27
CA ALA A 19 3.08 -28.17 -30.35
C ALA A 19 2.95 -29.61 -29.82
N ASN A 20 3.69 -29.95 -28.76
CA ASN A 20 3.66 -31.27 -28.13
C ASN A 20 2.29 -31.61 -27.55
N ALA A 21 1.56 -30.63 -26.99
CA ALA A 21 0.21 -30.84 -26.45
C ALA A 21 -0.79 -31.32 -27.53
N TYR A 22 -0.51 -31.04 -28.80
CA TYR A 22 -1.31 -31.47 -29.95
C TYR A 22 -0.57 -32.44 -30.88
N ALA A 23 0.55 -33.03 -30.42
CA ALA A 23 1.39 -33.94 -31.20
C ALA A 23 1.85 -33.38 -32.56
N VAL A 24 2.09 -32.07 -32.63
CA VAL A 24 2.62 -31.37 -33.81
C VAL A 24 4.15 -31.42 -33.79
N GLY A 25 4.77 -31.66 -34.95
CA GLY A 25 6.25 -31.66 -35.10
C GLY A 25 6.82 -32.92 -35.76
N GLY A 26 5.99 -33.67 -36.49
CA GLY A 26 6.43 -34.77 -37.35
C GLY A 26 6.97 -34.29 -38.70
N SER A 27 6.83 -35.15 -39.72
CA SER A 27 7.20 -34.88 -41.11
C SER A 27 5.99 -34.75 -42.03
N LEU A 28 4.81 -34.44 -41.48
CA LEU A 28 3.59 -34.32 -42.27
C LEU A 28 3.60 -33.00 -43.06
N PRO A 29 2.96 -32.95 -44.24
CA PRO A 29 2.95 -31.74 -45.07
C PRO A 29 2.44 -30.47 -44.37
N GLY A 30 1.58 -30.62 -43.37
CA GLY A 30 0.98 -29.51 -42.61
C GLY A 30 1.77 -29.04 -41.39
N ASP A 31 2.80 -29.78 -40.96
CA ASP A 31 3.45 -29.54 -39.66
C ASP A 31 4.13 -28.17 -39.58
N ARG A 32 4.68 -27.68 -40.71
CA ARG A 32 5.26 -26.34 -40.77
C ARG A 32 4.23 -25.25 -40.46
N TRP A 33 3.04 -25.33 -41.04
CA TRP A 33 1.98 -24.37 -40.78
C TRP A 33 1.44 -24.50 -39.34
N LEU A 34 1.31 -25.73 -38.83
CA LEU A 34 0.88 -25.96 -37.45
C LEU A 34 1.89 -25.41 -36.42
N MET A 35 3.20 -25.47 -36.71
CA MET A 35 4.23 -24.83 -35.89
C MET A 35 4.09 -23.30 -35.89
N GLU A 36 3.78 -22.69 -37.03
CA GLU A 36 3.49 -21.25 -37.10
C GLU A 36 2.25 -20.89 -36.26
N VAL A 37 1.19 -21.70 -36.32
CA VAL A 37 -0.02 -21.54 -35.51
C VAL A 37 0.29 -21.67 -34.01
N ALA A 38 1.18 -22.57 -33.60
CA ALA A 38 1.63 -22.70 -32.21
C ALA A 38 2.31 -21.41 -31.72
N GLY A 39 3.18 -20.81 -32.54
CA GLY A 39 3.80 -19.51 -32.24
C GLY A 39 2.79 -18.37 -32.13
N TRP A 40 1.80 -18.32 -33.03
CA TRP A 40 0.70 -17.35 -32.94
C TRP A 40 -0.17 -17.54 -31.69
N THR A 41 -0.45 -18.79 -31.34
CA THR A 41 -1.24 -19.16 -30.16
C THR A 41 -0.56 -18.69 -28.88
N TRP A 42 0.76 -18.87 -28.78
CA TRP A 42 1.56 -18.31 -27.69
C TRP A 42 1.45 -16.78 -27.65
N ARG A 43 1.83 -16.11 -28.75
CA ARG A 43 2.00 -14.65 -28.79
C ARG A 43 0.71 -13.87 -28.61
N ILE A 44 -0.40 -14.37 -29.16
CA ILE A 44 -1.67 -13.61 -29.26
C ILE A 44 -2.67 -14.03 -28.18
N LYS A 45 -2.65 -15.30 -27.75
CA LYS A 45 -3.65 -15.85 -26.81
C LYS A 45 -3.05 -16.20 -25.46
N LEU A 46 -2.17 -17.19 -25.42
CA LEU A 46 -1.72 -17.79 -24.15
C LEU A 46 -0.85 -16.84 -23.34
N SER A 47 0.09 -16.12 -23.96
CA SER A 47 0.99 -15.20 -23.23
C SER A 47 0.21 -14.10 -22.50
N LEU A 48 -0.76 -13.48 -23.17
CA LEU A 48 -1.60 -12.44 -22.56
C LEU A 48 -2.46 -13.02 -21.44
N HIS A 49 -3.16 -14.14 -21.69
CA HIS A 49 -4.03 -14.76 -20.69
C HIS A 49 -3.26 -15.17 -19.43
N LEU A 50 -2.15 -15.90 -19.61
CA LEU A 50 -1.30 -16.34 -18.49
C LEU A 50 -0.69 -15.16 -17.74
N THR A 51 -0.26 -14.11 -18.44
CA THR A 51 0.27 -12.91 -17.78
C THR A 51 -0.79 -12.26 -16.91
N LEU A 52 -2.03 -12.12 -17.41
CA LEU A 52 -3.13 -11.52 -16.64
C LEU A 52 -3.49 -12.39 -15.43
N ASP A 53 -3.60 -13.70 -15.61
CA ASP A 53 -3.94 -14.63 -14.53
C ASP A 53 -2.86 -14.65 -13.44
N LEU A 54 -1.58 -14.73 -13.82
CA LEU A 54 -0.47 -14.72 -12.87
C LEU A 54 -0.32 -13.37 -12.16
N MET A 55 -0.54 -12.25 -12.85
CA MET A 55 -0.52 -10.93 -12.23
C MET A 55 -1.70 -10.74 -11.27
N ARG A 56 -2.87 -11.27 -11.62
CA ARG A 56 -4.03 -11.27 -10.72
C ARG A 56 -3.74 -12.06 -9.46
N ASP A 57 -3.25 -13.29 -9.59
CA ASP A 57 -2.92 -14.16 -8.45
C ASP A 57 -1.84 -13.54 -7.55
N LEU A 58 -0.77 -12.98 -8.15
CA LEU A 58 0.26 -12.27 -7.40
C LEU A 58 -0.31 -11.06 -6.64
N ARG A 59 -1.19 -10.28 -7.28
CA ARG A 59 -1.84 -9.14 -6.66
C ARG A 59 -2.75 -9.57 -5.52
N GLU A 60 -3.58 -10.59 -5.72
CA GLU A 60 -4.51 -11.12 -4.71
C GLU A 60 -3.74 -11.55 -3.45
N ARG A 61 -2.64 -12.29 -3.61
CA ARG A 61 -1.78 -12.68 -2.47
C ARG A 61 -1.12 -11.50 -1.77
N ALA A 62 -0.65 -10.51 -2.54
CA ALA A 62 -0.03 -9.32 -1.98
C ALA A 62 -1.04 -8.45 -1.21
N GLU A 63 -2.26 -8.31 -1.73
CA GLU A 63 -3.36 -7.61 -1.08
C GLU A 63 -3.79 -8.33 0.20
N GLU A 64 -3.91 -9.66 0.18
CA GLU A 64 -4.29 -10.46 1.35
C GLU A 64 -3.28 -10.26 2.51
N GLU A 65 -1.98 -10.33 2.23
CA GLU A 65 -0.96 -10.09 3.26
C GLU A 65 -0.97 -8.65 3.77
N ALA A 66 -1.14 -7.67 2.87
CA ALA A 66 -1.24 -6.27 3.27
C ALA A 66 -2.45 -6.03 4.19
N ILE A 67 -3.62 -6.59 3.86
CA ILE A 67 -4.83 -6.53 4.68
C ILE A 67 -4.58 -7.17 6.04
N HIS A 68 -3.92 -8.33 6.08
CA HIS A 68 -3.62 -9.01 7.33
C HIS A 68 -2.73 -8.16 8.26
N VAL A 69 -1.71 -7.49 7.72
CA VAL A 69 -0.87 -6.55 8.48
C VAL A 69 -1.68 -5.34 8.97
N PHE A 70 -2.50 -4.73 8.11
CA PHE A 70 -3.34 -3.59 8.50
C PHE A 70 -4.36 -3.97 9.57
N ALA A 71 -5.00 -5.13 9.45
CA ALA A 71 -5.97 -5.62 10.43
C ALA A 71 -5.31 -5.86 11.79
N ARG A 72 -4.09 -6.40 11.82
CA ARG A 72 -3.32 -6.57 13.05
C ARG A 72 -2.99 -5.23 13.69
N ASN A 73 -2.43 -4.29 12.92
CA ASN A 73 -2.09 -2.96 13.43
C ASN A 73 -3.33 -2.23 13.97
N LEU A 74 -4.47 -2.33 13.29
CA LEU A 74 -5.72 -1.74 13.75
C LEU A 74 -6.20 -2.39 15.06
N LYS A 75 -6.12 -3.72 15.17
CA LYS A 75 -6.47 -4.43 16.41
C LYS A 75 -5.61 -3.96 17.58
N ASP A 76 -4.30 -3.83 17.37
CA ASP A 76 -3.37 -3.39 18.41
C ASP A 76 -3.66 -1.94 18.85
N LEU A 77 -4.00 -1.06 17.90
CA LEU A 77 -4.41 0.32 18.20
C LEU A 77 -5.74 0.38 18.97
N LEU A 78 -6.74 -0.42 18.60
CA LEU A 78 -8.05 -0.44 19.25
C LEU A 78 -8.01 -1.03 20.67
N LEU A 79 -7.06 -1.93 20.94
CA LEU A 79 -6.88 -2.59 22.24
C LEU A 79 -5.80 -1.92 23.09
N ALA A 80 -5.24 -0.80 22.65
CA ALA A 80 -4.30 -0.02 23.44
C ALA A 80 -4.93 0.38 24.79
N ALA A 81 -4.15 0.27 25.86
CA ALA A 81 -4.64 0.61 27.20
C ALA A 81 -5.12 2.07 27.23
N PRO A 82 -6.35 2.34 27.70
CA PRO A 82 -6.88 3.68 27.77
C PRO A 82 -6.13 4.47 28.85
N ALA A 83 -5.81 5.73 28.57
CA ALA A 83 -5.12 6.63 29.51
C ALA A 83 -6.02 7.09 30.69
N GLY A 84 -7.31 6.76 30.65
CA GLY A 84 -8.30 7.07 31.67
C GLY A 84 -8.93 8.46 31.53
N SER A 85 -9.71 8.85 32.53
CA SER A 85 -10.45 10.12 32.57
C SER A 85 -9.57 11.28 33.02
N ARG A 86 -8.60 11.68 32.19
CA ARG A 86 -7.62 12.75 32.49
C ARG A 86 -7.75 13.89 31.48
N ALA A 87 -7.62 15.13 31.95
CA ALA A 87 -7.62 16.28 31.06
C ALA A 87 -6.41 16.19 30.11
N THR A 88 -6.65 16.27 28.80
CA THR A 88 -5.65 15.93 27.77
C THR A 88 -5.54 17.03 26.72
N MET A 89 -4.33 17.35 26.29
CA MET A 89 -4.04 18.23 25.17
C MET A 89 -3.64 17.42 23.93
N GLY A 90 -4.54 17.37 22.95
CA GLY A 90 -4.25 16.82 21.63
C GLY A 90 -3.45 17.81 20.78
N LEU A 91 -2.36 17.34 20.18
CA LEU A 91 -1.54 18.07 19.22
C LEU A 91 -1.58 17.34 17.88
N ASP A 92 -2.11 17.97 16.85
CA ASP A 92 -2.08 17.50 15.46
C ASP A 92 -0.99 18.27 14.69
N PRO A 93 0.20 17.68 14.48
CA PRO A 93 1.34 18.40 13.91
C PRO A 93 1.12 18.80 12.46
N GLY A 94 1.34 20.08 12.15
CA GLY A 94 1.38 20.60 10.78
C GLY A 94 2.43 21.68 10.63
N ILE A 95 3.13 21.68 9.50
CA ILE A 95 4.19 22.67 9.20
C ILE A 95 3.55 23.94 8.63
N ARG A 96 3.08 23.87 7.38
CA ARG A 96 2.52 25.02 6.65
C ARG A 96 1.22 25.56 7.26
N THR A 97 0.37 24.67 7.77
CA THR A 97 -0.94 25.02 8.34
C THR A 97 -0.89 25.21 9.87
N GLY A 98 0.29 25.11 10.47
CA GLY A 98 0.47 25.12 11.91
C GLY A 98 0.07 23.80 12.59
N VAL A 99 0.41 23.71 13.87
CA VAL A 99 0.01 22.63 14.78
C VAL A 99 -1.35 23.00 15.37
N LYS A 100 -2.33 22.13 15.20
CA LYS A 100 -3.67 22.33 15.78
C LYS A 100 -3.65 21.74 17.18
N VAL A 101 -4.20 22.50 18.11
CA VAL A 101 -4.22 22.17 19.53
C VAL A 101 -5.67 22.06 19.94
N ALA A 102 -6.03 20.98 20.63
CA ALA A 102 -7.33 20.80 21.25
C ALA A 102 -7.14 20.35 22.68
N VAL A 103 -7.87 20.94 23.63
CA VAL A 103 -7.86 20.50 25.02
C VAL A 103 -9.22 19.93 25.38
N VAL A 104 -9.22 18.73 25.95
CA VAL A 104 -10.42 18.04 26.45
C VAL A 104 -10.31 17.82 27.96
N ASP A 105 -11.45 17.83 28.67
CA ASP A 105 -11.49 17.41 30.08
C ASP A 105 -11.55 15.88 30.22
N GLY A 106 -11.54 15.38 31.47
CA GLY A 106 -11.59 13.95 31.75
C GLY A 106 -12.85 13.22 31.28
N THR A 107 -13.90 13.94 30.86
CA THR A 107 -15.11 13.36 30.25
C THR A 107 -15.03 13.28 28.72
N GLY A 108 -13.99 13.88 28.12
CA GLY A 108 -13.84 14.02 26.67
C GLY A 108 -14.48 15.28 26.09
N LYS A 109 -15.03 16.17 26.93
CA LYS A 109 -15.60 17.44 26.47
C LYS A 109 -14.49 18.39 26.01
N VAL A 110 -14.65 18.97 24.82
CA VAL A 110 -13.76 19.99 24.29
C VAL A 110 -13.89 21.28 25.11
N LEU A 111 -12.77 21.77 25.63
CA LEU A 111 -12.69 23.01 26.40
C LEU A 111 -12.19 24.18 25.54
N THR A 112 -11.21 23.93 24.68
CA THR A 112 -10.66 24.95 23.78
C THR A 112 -9.92 24.33 22.59
N THR A 113 -9.77 25.12 21.53
CA THR A 113 -8.98 24.80 20.35
C THR A 113 -8.18 26.02 19.91
N THR A 114 -6.95 25.83 19.42
CA THR A 114 -6.14 26.89 18.82
C THR A 114 -5.20 26.33 17.76
N THR A 115 -4.54 27.20 17.01
CA THR A 115 -3.49 26.83 16.05
C THR A 115 -2.23 27.61 16.36
N VAL A 116 -1.12 26.89 16.55
CA VAL A 116 0.20 27.43 16.86
C VAL A 116 1.17 27.13 15.73
N TYR A 117 2.22 27.94 15.57
CA TYR A 117 3.11 27.87 14.40
C TYR A 117 4.58 27.75 14.80
N PRO A 118 4.99 26.63 15.42
CA PRO A 118 6.36 26.46 15.91
C PRO A 118 7.36 26.20 14.77
N PHE A 119 6.89 25.83 13.57
CA PHE A 119 7.73 25.45 12.44
C PHE A 119 7.81 26.55 11.37
N PRO A 120 8.79 26.49 10.46
CA PRO A 120 8.83 27.36 9.29
C PRO A 120 7.52 27.32 8.48
N PRO A 121 7.09 28.42 7.86
CA PRO A 121 7.81 29.69 7.67
C PRO A 121 7.73 30.67 8.85
N ARG A 122 6.78 30.48 9.77
CA ARG A 122 6.56 31.41 10.88
C ARG A 122 7.54 31.19 12.03
N ASN A 123 7.93 29.94 12.28
CA ASN A 123 8.97 29.54 13.23
C ASN A 123 8.81 30.18 14.63
N ASP A 124 7.57 30.34 15.08
CA ASP A 124 7.21 31.02 16.33
C ASP A 124 7.22 30.03 17.50
N VAL A 125 8.42 29.55 17.81
CA VAL A 125 8.64 28.55 18.87
C VAL A 125 8.27 29.11 20.23
N ARG A 126 8.69 30.34 20.55
CA ARG A 126 8.45 30.97 21.85
C ARG A 126 6.96 31.28 22.08
N GLY A 127 6.27 31.83 21.07
CA GLY A 127 4.83 32.08 21.15
C GLY A 127 4.05 30.78 21.32
N THR A 128 4.44 29.73 20.59
CA THR A 128 3.86 28.39 20.74
C THR A 128 4.05 27.86 22.16
N GLN A 129 5.27 27.89 22.71
CA GLN A 129 5.54 27.42 24.08
C GLN A 129 4.72 28.19 25.12
N ALA A 130 4.63 29.51 24.98
CA ALA A 130 3.86 30.36 25.91
C ALA A 130 2.37 30.02 25.87
N GLU A 131 1.79 29.85 24.68
CA GLU A 131 0.38 29.52 24.53
C GLU A 131 0.08 28.11 25.07
N LEU A 132 0.89 27.10 24.74
CA LEU A 132 0.72 25.74 25.28
C LEU A 132 0.81 25.73 26.82
N ALA A 133 1.82 26.40 27.40
CA ALA A 133 1.97 26.47 28.85
C ALA A 133 0.80 27.16 29.55
N LYS A 134 0.24 28.21 28.94
CA LYS A 134 -0.97 28.89 29.41
C LYS A 134 -2.17 27.94 29.41
N LEU A 135 -2.40 27.22 28.31
CA LEU A 135 -3.53 26.29 28.18
C LEU A 135 -3.41 25.10 29.14
N ILE A 136 -2.20 24.55 29.33
CA ILE A 136 -1.93 23.48 30.29
C ILE A 136 -2.33 23.91 31.71
N ARG A 137 -1.90 25.09 32.15
CA ARG A 137 -2.21 25.60 33.50
C ARG A 137 -3.69 25.94 33.66
N LEU A 138 -4.30 26.57 32.65
CA LEU A 138 -5.69 26.99 32.69
C LEU A 138 -6.66 25.80 32.81
N HIS A 139 -6.40 24.73 32.06
CA HIS A 139 -7.27 23.55 31.99
C HIS A 139 -6.79 22.37 32.84
N LYS A 140 -5.70 22.55 33.61
CA LYS A 140 -5.07 21.51 34.44
C LYS A 140 -4.80 20.22 33.65
N VAL A 141 -4.24 20.40 32.45
CA VAL A 141 -3.89 19.27 31.55
C VAL A 141 -2.89 18.36 32.23
N GLU A 142 -3.13 17.05 32.14
CA GLU A 142 -2.31 15.99 32.73
C GLU A 142 -1.56 15.15 31.68
N LEU A 143 -2.02 15.17 30.42
CA LEU A 143 -1.51 14.42 29.27
C LEU A 143 -1.37 15.31 28.03
#